data_AF-A0AAE4EHA2-F1
#
_entry.id   AF-A0AAE4EHA2-F1
#
_cell.length_a   1.000
_cell.length_b   1.000
_cell.length_c   1.000
_cell.angle_alpha   90.00
_cell.angle_beta   90.00
_cell.angle_gamma   90.00
#
_symmetry.space_group_name_H-M   'P 1'
#
loop_
_entity.id
_entity.type
_entity.pdbx_description
1 polymer ?
#
loop_
_entity_poly.entity_id
_entity_poly.type
_entity_poly.pdbx_seq_one_letter_code
_entity_poly.pdbx_strand_id
1 'polypeptide(L)'
;MTDLRPLSPAEAAQGLRRAGDAARGFLGTDPVTQNDALLARELTRREAQVYAAGGALVGCVPNRAQPRQAYVSSTSAGPEPVRALLGHLTTYQRRTSFVALVPEEGAAAFLGAGFAHSGVLPGHHYAGHAFHDLLVLVKEEPCRS
;
A
#
# COMPACT_ATOMS: atom_id res chain seq x y z
N MET A 1 1.79 18.11 -8.69
CA MET A 1 1.59 17.53 -7.34
C MET A 1 0.39 16.60 -7.46
N THR A 2 0.50 15.32 -7.09
CA THR A 2 -0.63 14.39 -7.22
C THR A 2 -1.56 14.58 -6.02
N ASP A 3 -2.80 14.98 -6.28
CA ASP A 3 -3.79 15.20 -5.23
C ASP A 3 -4.29 13.88 -4.65
N LEU A 4 -4.37 13.82 -3.31
CA LEU A 4 -4.91 12.69 -2.58
C LEU A 4 -6.34 12.99 -2.12
N ARG A 5 -7.28 12.12 -2.49
CA ARG A 5 -8.63 12.16 -1.96
C ARG A 5 -8.85 10.95 -1.04
N PRO A 6 -9.16 11.15 0.26
CA PRO A 6 -9.46 10.03 1.14
C PRO A 6 -10.74 9.33 0.67
N LEU A 7 -10.76 8.00 0.79
CA LEU A 7 -11.89 7.16 0.45
C LEU A 7 -12.49 6.53 1.71
N SER A 8 -13.81 6.43 1.75
CA SER A 8 -14.48 5.53 2.70
C SER A 8 -14.10 4.07 2.41
N PRO A 9 -14.22 3.15 3.39
CA PRO A 9 -13.94 1.73 3.15
C PRO A 9 -14.76 1.12 2.00
N ALA A 10 -16.00 1.58 1.81
CA ALA A 10 -16.86 1.14 0.72
C ALA A 10 -16.37 1.63 -0.65
N GLU A 11 -16.00 2.92 -0.77
CA GLU A 11 -15.41 3.46 -2.00
C GLU A 11 -14.07 2.79 -2.31
N ALA A 12 -13.24 2.57 -1.30
CA ALA A 12 -11.95 1.88 -1.43
C ALA A 12 -12.15 0.45 -1.95
N ALA A 13 -13.09 -0.31 -1.39
CA ALA A 13 -13.39 -1.66 -1.85
C ALA A 13 -13.82 -1.68 -3.33
N GLN A 14 -14.73 -0.80 -3.73
CA GLN A 14 -15.16 -0.67 -5.13
C GLN A 14 -14.00 -0.28 -6.06
N GLY A 15 -13.15 0.66 -5.62
CA GLY A 15 -11.98 1.09 -6.38
C GLY A 15 -10.97 -0.05 -6.58
N LEU A 16 -10.66 -0.79 -5.51
CA LEU A 16 -9.72 -1.91 -5.55
C LEU A 16 -10.23 -3.03 -6.47
N ARG A 17 -11.53 -3.33 -6.41
CA ARG A 17 -12.15 -4.27 -7.34
C ARG A 17 -12.01 -3.84 -8.80
N ARG A 18 -12.23 -2.56 -9.10
CA ARG A 18 -12.06 -2.02 -10.47
C ARG A 18 -10.62 -2.04 -10.94
N ALA A 19 -9.66 -1.92 -10.02
CA ALA A 19 -8.24 -2.01 -10.34
C ALA A 19 -7.78 -3.45 -10.69
N GLY A 20 -8.60 -4.46 -10.39
CA GLY A 20 -8.35 -5.84 -10.78
C GLY A 20 -7.05 -6.39 -10.23
N ASP A 21 -6.24 -7.00 -11.10
CA ASP A 21 -4.98 -7.64 -10.70
C ASP A 21 -3.97 -6.67 -10.07
N ALA A 22 -4.01 -5.38 -10.41
CA ALA A 22 -3.15 -4.36 -9.80
C ALA A 22 -3.43 -4.12 -8.31
N ALA A 23 -4.57 -4.59 -7.80
CA ALA A 23 -4.93 -4.50 -6.39
C ALA A 23 -4.74 -5.82 -5.61
N ARG A 24 -4.21 -6.88 -6.23
CA ARG A 24 -3.90 -8.12 -5.51
C ARG A 24 -2.87 -7.88 -4.42
N GLY A 25 -3.15 -8.40 -3.22
CA GLY A 25 -2.27 -8.22 -2.06
C GLY A 25 -2.30 -6.81 -1.47
N PHE A 26 -3.14 -5.90 -1.96
CA PHE A 26 -3.19 -4.51 -1.48
C PHE A 26 -3.48 -4.48 0.03
N LEU A 27 -2.53 -3.97 0.82
CA LEU A 27 -2.55 -3.97 2.29
C LEU A 27 -2.87 -5.36 2.89
N GLY A 28 -2.45 -6.44 2.21
CA GLY A 28 -2.70 -7.83 2.60
C GLY A 28 -4.15 -8.27 2.44
N THR A 29 -4.90 -7.65 1.52
CA THR A 29 -6.24 -8.07 1.10
C THR A 29 -6.21 -8.69 -0.30
N ASP A 30 -7.25 -9.42 -0.69
CA ASP A 30 -7.41 -9.92 -2.05
C ASP A 30 -8.76 -9.45 -2.64
N PRO A 31 -8.76 -8.27 -3.29
CA PRO A 31 -9.96 -7.69 -3.89
C PRO A 31 -10.56 -8.48 -5.05
N VAL A 32 -9.81 -9.43 -5.62
CA VAL A 32 -10.28 -10.26 -6.74
C VAL A 32 -11.16 -11.40 -6.24
N THR A 33 -10.85 -11.96 -5.07
CA THR A 33 -11.59 -13.09 -4.49
C THR A 33 -12.63 -12.66 -3.45
N GLN A 34 -12.45 -11.50 -2.81
CA GLN A 34 -13.36 -10.98 -1.79
C GLN A 34 -14.52 -10.19 -2.40
N ASN A 35 -15.71 -10.29 -1.77
CA ASN A 35 -16.81 -9.38 -2.07
C ASN A 35 -16.59 -7.99 -1.42
N ASP A 36 -17.24 -6.95 -1.96
CA ASP A 36 -17.00 -5.57 -1.53
C ASP A 36 -17.27 -5.35 -0.04
N ALA A 37 -18.30 -6.01 0.52
CA ALA A 37 -18.63 -5.91 1.93
C ALA A 37 -17.56 -6.54 2.82
N LEU A 38 -17.03 -7.71 2.43
CA LEU A 38 -15.93 -8.37 3.13
C LEU A 38 -14.64 -7.54 3.05
N LEU A 39 -14.34 -6.99 1.87
CA LEU A 39 -13.17 -6.15 1.66
C LEU A 39 -13.25 -4.87 2.50
N ALA A 40 -14.38 -4.16 2.49
CA ALA A 40 -14.60 -2.97 3.31
C ALA A 40 -14.48 -3.26 4.80
N ARG A 41 -14.99 -4.42 5.26
CA ARG A 41 -14.87 -4.87 6.64
C ARG A 41 -13.41 -5.14 7.03
N GLU A 42 -12.64 -5.80 6.17
CA GLU A 42 -11.23 -6.10 6.45
C GLU A 42 -10.37 -4.82 6.45
N LEU A 43 -10.59 -3.90 5.51
CA LEU A 43 -9.95 -2.59 5.50
C LEU A 43 -10.23 -1.83 6.81
N THR A 44 -11.49 -1.83 7.26
CA THR A 44 -11.87 -1.21 8.54
C THR A 44 -11.16 -1.87 9.73
N ARG A 45 -11.15 -3.20 9.79
CA ARG A 45 -10.52 -3.97 10.87
C ARG A 45 -9.03 -3.68 10.99
N ARG A 46 -8.35 -3.46 9.86
CA ARG A 46 -6.92 -3.14 9.79
C ARG A 46 -6.62 -1.66 10.03
N GLU A 47 -7.64 -0.82 10.21
CA GLU A 47 -7.47 0.64 10.25
C GLU A 47 -6.78 1.16 8.98
N ALA A 48 -7.08 0.53 7.84
CA ALA A 48 -6.51 0.90 6.55
C ALA A 48 -7.04 2.27 6.11
N GLN A 49 -6.12 3.14 5.72
CA GLN A 49 -6.45 4.43 5.10
C GLN A 49 -6.14 4.32 3.60
N VAL A 50 -7.13 4.56 2.76
CA VAL A 50 -7.00 4.44 1.30
C VAL A 50 -7.36 5.77 0.65
N TYR A 51 -6.58 6.14 -0.35
CA TYR A 51 -6.72 7.40 -1.09
C TYR A 51 -6.77 7.11 -2.58
N ALA A 52 -7.61 7.87 -3.29
CA ALA A 52 -7.49 8.02 -4.73
C ALA A 52 -6.39 9.05 -5.04
N ALA A 53 -5.54 8.73 -6.01
CA ALA A 53 -4.41 9.54 -6.44
C ALA A 53 -4.32 9.55 -7.97
N GLY A 54 -4.94 10.55 -8.61
CA GLY A 54 -5.12 10.58 -10.07
C GLY A 54 -6.02 9.42 -10.53
N GLY A 55 -5.41 8.36 -11.07
CA GLY A 55 -6.09 7.13 -11.50
C GLY A 55 -5.69 5.88 -10.71
N ALA A 56 -4.83 6.01 -9.70
CA ALA A 56 -4.36 4.90 -8.87
C ALA A 56 -4.96 4.96 -7.47
N LEU A 57 -4.87 3.84 -6.76
CA LEU A 57 -5.12 3.76 -5.34
C LEU A 57 -3.80 3.62 -4.60
N VAL A 58 -3.70 4.34 -3.49
CA VAL A 58 -2.59 4.24 -2.54
C VAL A 58 -3.18 4.11 -1.15
N GLY A 59 -2.52 3.39 -0.27
CA GLY A 59 -3.02 3.24 1.07
C GLY A 59 -1.96 2.83 2.07
N CYS A 60 -2.33 2.92 3.33
CA CYS A 60 -1.47 2.51 4.43
C CYS A 60 -2.22 1.84 5.57
N VAL A 61 -1.51 1.00 6.31
CA VAL A 61 -1.92 0.44 7.60
C VAL A 61 -0.86 0.79 8.65
N PRO A 62 -1.23 1.28 9.84
CA PRO A 62 -0.26 1.57 10.89
C PRO A 62 0.41 0.28 11.41
N ASN A 63 1.71 0.33 11.69
CA ASN A 63 2.33 -0.72 12.49
C ASN A 63 2.01 -0.48 13.98
N ARG A 64 1.22 -1.37 14.59
CA ARG A 64 0.84 -1.26 16.02
C ARG A 64 2.02 -1.41 16.97
N ALA A 65 3.08 -2.11 16.57
CA ALA A 65 4.29 -2.27 17.38
C ALA A 65 5.26 -1.07 17.24
N GLN A 66 5.12 -0.27 16.19
CA GLN A 66 5.99 0.88 15.90
C GLN A 66 5.15 2.08 15.42
N PRO A 67 4.75 3.01 16.31
CA PRO A 67 3.80 4.07 16.00
C PRO A 67 4.23 5.05 14.90
N ARG A 68 5.52 5.11 14.55
CA ARG A 68 6.03 5.94 13.44
C ARG A 68 6.18 5.19 12.12
N GLN A 69 5.94 3.88 12.11
CA GLN A 69 6.00 3.04 10.93
C GLN A 69 4.61 2.80 10.33
N ALA A 70 4.54 2.71 9.01
CA ALA A 70 3.34 2.30 8.29
C ALA A 70 3.69 1.30 7.18
N TYR A 71 2.82 0.31 6.98
CA TYR A 71 2.83 -0.52 5.77
C TYR A 71 2.09 0.24 4.68
N VAL A 72 2.64 0.27 3.47
CA VAL A 72 2.07 1.01 2.34
C VAL A 72 1.81 0.09 1.15
N SER A 73 0.83 0.44 0.32
CA SER A 73 0.52 -0.26 -0.92
C SER A 73 0.08 0.73 -2.00
N SER A 74 0.26 0.35 -3.27
CA SER A 74 -0.17 1.13 -4.42
C SER A 74 -0.60 0.22 -5.55
N THR A 75 -1.59 0.65 -6.33
CA THR A 75 -1.98 0.02 -7.59
C THR A 75 -1.29 0.69 -8.80
N SER A 76 -0.42 1.67 -8.58
CA SER A 76 0.27 2.38 -9.66
C SER A 76 1.59 1.68 -10.02
N ALA A 77 1.91 1.65 -11.31
CA ALA A 77 3.25 1.30 -11.78
C ALA A 77 4.25 2.46 -11.62
N GLY A 78 3.78 3.69 -11.42
CA GLY A 78 4.60 4.89 -11.30
C GLY A 78 4.85 5.32 -9.85
N PRO A 79 5.95 6.05 -9.58
CA PRO A 79 6.31 6.45 -8.22
C PRO A 79 5.49 7.62 -7.67
N GLU A 80 4.85 8.43 -8.52
CA GLU A 80 4.26 9.70 -8.07
C GLU A 80 3.10 9.56 -7.07
N PRO A 81 2.15 8.61 -7.25
CA PRO A 81 1.13 8.35 -6.22
C PRO A 81 1.73 7.92 -4.89
N VAL A 82 2.80 7.10 -4.92
CA VAL A 82 3.49 6.64 -3.70
C VAL A 82 4.14 7.83 -3.01
N ARG A 83 4.88 8.69 -3.73
CA ARG A 83 5.49 9.89 -3.16
C ARG A 83 4.46 10.84 -2.55
N ALA A 84 3.30 11.01 -3.19
CA ALA A 84 2.21 11.81 -2.63
C ALA A 84 1.70 11.23 -1.30
N LEU A 85 1.47 9.90 -1.23
CA LEU A 85 1.10 9.23 0.02
C LEU A 85 2.15 9.46 1.11
N LEU A 86 3.43 9.21 0.81
CA LEU A 86 4.52 9.39 1.77
C LEU A 86 4.61 10.83 2.30
N GLY A 87 4.48 11.81 1.40
CA GLY A 87 4.46 13.23 1.76
C GLY A 87 3.30 13.55 2.71
N HIS A 88 2.10 13.01 2.43
CA HIS A 88 0.94 13.18 3.30
C HIS A 88 1.15 12.55 4.69
N LEU A 89 1.61 11.29 4.74
CA LEU A 89 1.82 10.56 5.98
C LEU A 89 2.92 11.19 6.85
N THR A 90 3.99 11.68 6.22
CA THR A 90 5.08 12.36 6.92
C THR A 90 4.63 13.71 7.46
N THR A 91 3.92 14.50 6.65
CA THR A 91 3.53 15.88 6.99
C THR A 91 2.41 15.92 8.03
N TYR A 92 1.36 15.14 7.84
CA TYR A 92 0.13 15.25 8.63
C TYR A 92 0.01 14.17 9.70
N GLN A 93 0.63 13.01 9.52
CA GLN A 93 0.54 11.88 10.45
C GLN A 93 1.87 11.55 11.15
N ARG A 94 2.93 12.34 10.88
CA ARG A 94 4.26 12.22 11.48
C ARG A 94 4.85 10.80 11.40
N ARG A 95 4.50 10.04 10.35
CA ARG A 95 5.13 8.75 10.05
C ARG A 95 6.51 8.99 9.44
N THR A 96 7.50 8.24 9.89
CA THR A 96 8.90 8.42 9.47
C THR A 96 9.54 7.12 8.98
N SER A 97 8.83 6.00 9.02
CA SER A 97 9.30 4.72 8.50
C SER A 97 8.18 4.08 7.69
N PHE A 98 8.52 3.52 6.54
CA PHE A 98 7.57 2.94 5.60
C PHE A 98 8.07 1.60 5.12
N VAL A 99 7.15 0.63 5.06
CA VAL A 99 7.42 -0.72 4.58
C VAL A 99 6.46 -1.02 3.44
N ALA A 100 6.98 -1.48 2.31
CA ALA A 100 6.18 -2.03 1.22
C ALA A 100 6.51 -3.52 1.07
N LEU A 101 5.47 -4.34 1.03
CA LEU A 101 5.57 -5.78 0.73
C LEU A 101 4.96 -5.97 -0.65
N VAL A 102 5.78 -6.20 -1.66
CA VAL A 102 5.34 -6.18 -3.06
C VAL A 102 5.93 -7.33 -3.85
N PRO A 103 5.19 -7.87 -4.83
CA PRO A 103 5.80 -8.76 -5.83
C PRO A 103 6.79 -7.96 -6.69
N GLU A 104 7.63 -8.67 -7.44
CA GLU A 104 8.72 -8.06 -8.23
C GLU A 104 8.20 -7.02 -9.24
N GLU A 105 7.06 -7.28 -9.88
CA GLU A 105 6.47 -6.39 -10.88
C GLU A 105 5.98 -5.07 -10.28
N GLY A 106 5.64 -5.07 -8.98
CA GLY A 106 5.20 -3.89 -8.23
C GLY A 106 6.34 -3.04 -7.67
N ALA A 107 7.58 -3.53 -7.69
CA ALA A 107 8.70 -2.90 -7.01
C ALA A 107 9.10 -1.56 -7.62
N ALA A 108 8.96 -1.39 -8.92
CA ALA A 108 9.43 -0.20 -9.65
C ALA A 108 8.82 1.11 -9.11
N ALA A 109 7.54 1.12 -8.75
CA ALA A 109 6.88 2.29 -8.18
C ALA A 109 7.50 2.72 -6.84
N PHE A 110 7.82 1.75 -5.98
CA PHE A 110 8.39 2.01 -4.66
C PHE A 110 9.87 2.36 -4.74
N LEU A 111 10.65 1.67 -5.57
CA LEU A 111 12.05 2.02 -5.83
C LEU A 111 12.16 3.43 -6.41
N GLY A 112 11.29 3.79 -7.36
CA GLY A 112 11.21 5.15 -7.89
C GLY A 112 10.77 6.19 -6.85
N ALA A 113 10.01 5.79 -5.82
CA ALA A 113 9.68 6.64 -4.68
C ALA A 113 10.81 6.72 -3.62
N GLY A 114 11.94 6.07 -3.88
CA GLY A 114 13.13 6.10 -3.04
C GLY A 114 13.05 5.15 -1.85
N PHE A 115 12.34 4.03 -1.99
CA PHE A 115 12.52 2.88 -1.11
C PHE A 115 13.80 2.14 -1.47
N ALA A 116 14.42 1.49 -0.49
CA ALA A 116 15.54 0.59 -0.67
C ALA A 116 15.10 -0.86 -0.46
N HIS A 117 15.78 -1.78 -1.14
CA HIS A 117 15.59 -3.21 -0.92
C HIS A 117 16.15 -3.62 0.45
N SER A 118 15.34 -4.29 1.26
CA SER A 118 15.71 -4.75 2.60
C SER A 118 15.82 -6.27 2.69
N GLY A 119 14.96 -7.00 1.95
CA GLY A 119 14.97 -8.46 1.97
C GLY A 119 13.85 -9.07 1.15
N VAL A 120 13.70 -10.39 1.26
CA VAL A 120 12.69 -11.18 0.56
C VAL A 120 11.96 -12.06 1.57
N LEU A 121 10.65 -12.15 1.46
CA LEU A 121 9.80 -13.08 2.21
C LEU A 121 9.40 -14.24 1.28
N PRO A 122 10.06 -15.41 1.41
CA PRO A 122 9.87 -16.51 0.47
C PRO A 122 8.49 -17.15 0.62
N GLY A 123 7.78 -17.34 -0.50
CA GLY A 123 6.47 -18.01 -0.53
C GLY A 123 5.37 -17.34 0.31
N HIS A 124 5.47 -16.03 0.57
CA HIS A 124 4.52 -15.31 1.43
C HIS A 124 3.26 -14.80 0.72
N HIS A 125 3.19 -14.93 -0.62
CA HIS A 125 2.03 -14.54 -1.40
C HIS A 125 1.50 -15.72 -2.24
N TYR A 126 0.22 -16.06 -2.10
CA TYR A 126 -0.40 -17.11 -2.91
C TYR A 126 -1.24 -16.49 -4.03
N ALA A 127 -0.85 -16.73 -5.28
CA ALA A 127 -1.56 -16.25 -6.47
C ALA A 127 -1.39 -17.23 -7.63
N GLY A 128 -2.42 -17.37 -8.47
CA GLY A 128 -2.35 -18.26 -9.65
C GLY A 128 -2.04 -19.72 -9.30
N HIS A 129 -2.52 -20.20 -8.16
CA HIS A 129 -2.24 -21.55 -7.63
C HIS A 129 -0.78 -21.85 -7.26
N ALA A 130 0.04 -20.81 -7.05
CA ALA A 130 1.42 -20.94 -6.62
C ALA A 130 1.75 -19.95 -5.49
N PHE A 131 2.75 -20.31 -4.68
CA PHE A 131 3.36 -19.40 -3.72
C PHE A 131 4.47 -18.61 -4.42
N HIS A 132 4.50 -17.32 -4.16
CA HIS A 132 5.42 -16.34 -4.72
C HIS A 132 6.11 -15.58 -3.60
N ASP A 133 7.31 -15.13 -3.90
CA ASP A 133 8.13 -14.34 -3.00
C ASP A 133 7.64 -12.89 -2.99
N LEU A 134 7.76 -12.23 -1.84
CA LEU A 134 7.51 -10.81 -1.71
C LEU A 134 8.80 -10.08 -1.38
N LEU A 135 9.08 -9.00 -2.10
CA LEU A 135 10.16 -8.08 -1.78
C LEU A 135 9.74 -7.22 -0.59
N VAL A 136 10.65 -7.07 0.36
CA VAL A 136 10.53 -6.15 1.49
C VAL A 136 11.31 -4.90 1.15
N LEU A 137 10.59 -3.81 0.89
CA LEU A 137 11.16 -2.52 0.60
C LEU A 137 10.93 -1.59 1.79
N VAL A 138 11.97 -0.85 2.19
CA VAL A 138 11.90 0.07 3.32
C VAL A 138 12.32 1.48 2.93
N LYS A 139 11.71 2.46 3.57
CA LYS A 139 12.12 3.86 3.46
C LYS A 139 12.01 4.52 4.82
N GLU A 140 13.02 5.30 5.17
CA GLU A 140 13.00 6.17 6.34
C GLU A 140 13.02 7.63 5.90
N GLU A 141 12.25 8.46 6.57
CA GLU A 141 12.25 9.90 6.41
C GLU A 141 12.88 10.54 7.66
N PRO A 142 13.73 11.55 7.51
CA PRO A 142 14.33 12.22 8.65
C PRO A 142 13.23 12.84 9.52
N CYS A 143 13.39 12.70 10.85
CA CYS A 143 12.51 13.38 11.78
C CYS A 143 12.68 14.89 11.59
N ARG A 144 11.60 15.58 11.23
CA ARG A 144 11.57 17.05 11.27
C ARG A 144 11.43 17.47 12.74
N SER A 145 12.50 18.03 13.28
CA SER A 145 12.58 18.63 14.61
C SER A 145 11.64 19.83 14.75
#